data_AF-I3YWW2-F1
#
_entry.id   AF-I3YWW2-F1
#
_cell.length_a   1.000
_cell.length_b   1.000
_cell.length_c   1.000
_cell.angle_alpha   90.00
_cell.angle_beta   90.00
_cell.angle_gamma   90.00
#
_symmetry.space_group_name_H-M   'P 1'
#
loop_
_entity.id
_entity.type
_entity.pdbx_description
1 polymer ?
#
loop_
_entity_poly.entity_id
_entity_poly.type
_entity_poly.pdbx_seq_one_letter_code
_entity_poly.pdbx_strand_id
1 'polypeptide(L)'
;MADQKNQPPKQSQINIELDEAVAQGIYSNLAIINHSVSEFVIDFVTIMPGIPKSKVKSRIILTPQHAKRFLKALNDNVKRFENAHGEIKDYEQPPIPLNFGPTGEA
;
A
#
# COMPACT_ATOMS: atom_id res chain seq x y z
N MET A 1 -25.33 14.61 47.69
CA MET A 1 -24.29 15.51 47.14
C MET A 1 -23.48 14.74 46.12
N ALA A 2 -23.39 15.32 44.92
CA ALA A 2 -22.41 15.13 43.86
C ALA A 2 -22.29 13.76 43.14
N ASP A 3 -22.94 13.72 41.97
CA ASP A 3 -22.71 12.83 40.84
C ASP A 3 -21.23 12.77 40.43
N GLN A 4 -20.69 11.55 40.32
CA GLN A 4 -19.38 11.29 39.71
C GLN A 4 -19.51 11.40 38.19
N LYS A 5 -18.94 12.47 37.61
CA LYS A 5 -18.81 12.68 36.17
C LYS A 5 -17.94 11.59 35.54
N ASN A 6 -18.59 10.69 34.79
CA ASN A 6 -17.98 9.84 33.77
C ASN A 6 -17.42 10.75 32.65
N GLN A 7 -16.11 10.99 32.62
CA GLN A 7 -15.46 11.61 31.46
C GLN A 7 -15.13 10.52 30.42
N PRO A 8 -15.55 10.68 29.15
CA PRO A 8 -15.18 9.71 28.12
C PRO A 8 -13.66 9.74 27.88
N PRO A 9 -13.04 8.60 27.54
CA PRO A 9 -11.61 8.53 27.30
C PRO A 9 -11.26 9.47 26.13
N LYS A 10 -10.37 10.43 26.40
CA LYS A 10 -9.78 11.28 25.36
C LYS A 10 -9.03 10.37 24.38
N GLN A 11 -9.59 10.16 23.20
CA GLN A 11 -8.87 9.55 22.08
C GLN A 11 -7.66 10.43 21.78
N SER A 12 -6.46 9.91 22.06
CA SER A 12 -5.21 10.54 21.66
C SER A 12 -5.22 10.67 20.14
N GLN A 13 -5.43 11.87 19.63
CA GLN A 13 -5.21 12.17 18.22
C GLN A 13 -3.72 12.08 17.96
N ILE A 14 -3.34 11.10 17.14
CA ILE A 14 -1.96 10.97 16.67
C ILE A 14 -1.79 12.05 15.61
N ASN A 15 -0.97 13.06 15.90
CA ASN A 15 -0.53 14.00 14.87
C ASN A 15 0.46 13.27 13.97
N ILE A 16 0.12 13.15 12.70
CA ILE A 16 0.99 12.58 11.68
C ILE A 16 1.63 13.75 10.95
N GLU A 17 2.94 13.91 11.12
CA GLU A 17 3.72 14.87 10.34
C GLU A 17 4.06 14.26 8.98
N LEU A 18 3.91 15.07 7.92
CA LEU A 18 4.28 14.71 6.56
C LEU A 18 5.36 15.69 6.11
N ASP A 19 6.59 15.21 5.96
CA ASP A 19 7.67 16.03 5.46
C ASP A 19 7.49 16.34 3.95
N GLU A 20 8.07 17.46 3.51
CA GLU A 20 7.91 17.95 2.14
C GLU A 20 8.45 16.96 1.10
N ALA A 21 9.50 16.19 1.44
CA ALA A 21 10.12 15.26 0.51
C ALA A 21 9.22 14.03 0.26
N VAL A 22 8.61 13.49 1.32
CA VAL A 22 7.63 12.39 1.24
C VAL A 22 6.33 12.86 0.61
N ALA A 23 5.92 14.12 0.85
CA ALA A 23 4.72 14.70 0.26
C ALA A 23 4.75 14.73 -1.28
N GLN A 24 5.93 14.80 -1.91
CA GLN A 24 6.07 14.73 -3.37
C GLN A 24 5.64 13.37 -3.94
N GLY A 25 5.72 12.31 -3.13
CA GLY A 25 5.40 10.96 -3.55
C GLY A 25 6.44 10.33 -4.48
N ILE A 26 6.27 9.03 -4.72
CA ILE A 26 7.12 8.23 -5.59
C ILE A 26 6.23 7.58 -6.64
N TYR A 27 6.51 7.84 -7.92
CA TYR A 27 5.76 7.21 -9.02
C TYR A 27 6.13 5.71 -9.16
N SER A 28 5.11 4.86 -9.28
CA SER A 28 5.25 3.44 -9.59
C SER A 28 4.13 2.97 -10.53
N ASN A 29 4.45 2.05 -11.43
CA ASN A 29 3.50 1.42 -12.34
C ASN A 29 3.48 -0.12 -12.22
N LEU A 30 4.19 -0.67 -11.24
CA LEU A 30 4.15 -2.08 -10.87
C LEU A 30 4.29 -2.19 -9.34
N ALA A 31 3.47 -3.04 -8.73
CA ALA A 31 3.61 -3.45 -7.34
C ALA A 31 3.76 -4.96 -7.27
N ILE A 32 4.81 -5.44 -6.60
CA ILE A 32 5.06 -6.86 -6.38
C ILE A 32 4.83 -7.15 -4.90
N ILE A 33 3.99 -8.14 -4.62
CA ILE A 33 3.63 -8.50 -3.25
C ILE A 33 4.15 -9.90 -2.97
N ASN A 34 5.07 -9.99 -2.00
CA ASN A 34 5.50 -11.24 -1.40
C ASN A 34 5.04 -11.27 0.06
N HIS A 35 4.90 -12.46 0.64
CA HIS A 35 4.53 -12.57 2.04
C HIS A 35 5.09 -13.82 2.70
N SER A 36 5.08 -13.80 4.02
CA SER A 36 5.29 -14.93 4.91
C SER A 36 4.20 -14.90 6.00
N VAL A 37 4.24 -15.84 6.93
CA VAL A 37 3.37 -15.82 8.12
C VAL A 37 3.54 -14.54 8.94
N SER A 38 4.73 -13.93 8.94
CA SER A 38 5.03 -12.78 9.78
C SER A 38 4.80 -11.44 9.10
N GLU A 39 5.00 -11.34 7.79
CA GLU A 39 5.04 -10.06 7.08
C GLU A 39 4.59 -10.16 5.63
N PHE A 40 4.00 -9.08 5.13
CA PHE A 40 3.77 -8.79 3.71
C PHE A 40 4.78 -7.74 3.27
N VAL A 41 5.49 -8.02 2.18
CA VAL A 41 6.46 -7.11 1.57
C VAL A 41 5.91 -6.64 0.23
N ILE A 42 5.70 -5.34 0.11
CA ILE A 42 5.21 -4.69 -1.10
C ILE A 42 6.34 -3.86 -1.71
N ASP A 43 6.82 -4.29 -2.86
CA ASP A 43 7.83 -3.58 -3.64
C ASP A 43 7.19 -2.79 -4.77
N PHE A 44 7.30 -1.47 -4.71
CA PHE A 44 6.87 -0.57 -5.76
C PHE A 44 8.01 -0.33 -6.75
N VAL A 45 7.76 -0.68 -8.01
CA VAL A 45 8.74 -0.64 -9.10
C VAL A 45 8.27 0.34 -10.17
N THR A 46 9.24 1.03 -10.77
CA THR A 46 9.02 1.80 -12.00
C THR A 46 9.68 1.09 -13.17
N ILE A 47 8.87 0.71 -14.15
CA ILE A 47 9.34 0.20 -15.43
C ILE A 47 9.17 1.31 -16.47
N MET A 48 10.26 1.65 -17.16
CA MET A 48 10.27 2.67 -18.22
C MET A 48 10.72 2.03 -19.53
N PRO A 49 10.04 2.30 -20.66
CA PRO A 49 10.49 1.85 -21.97
C PRO A 49 11.93 2.29 -22.25
N GLY A 50 12.75 1.39 -22.82
CA GLY A 50 14.14 1.68 -23.17
C GLY A 50 15.14 1.65 -22.01
N ILE A 51 14.70 1.38 -20.77
CA ILE A 51 15.61 1.19 -19.62
C ILE A 51 15.65 -0.31 -19.28
N PRO A 52 16.79 -0.99 -19.48
CA PRO A 52 16.89 -2.46 -19.35
C PRO A 52 16.84 -2.96 -17.90
N LYS A 53 16.93 -2.06 -16.91
CA LYS A 53 16.92 -2.43 -15.49
C LYS A 53 15.88 -1.60 -14.73
N SER A 54 14.78 -2.24 -14.37
CA SER A 54 13.82 -1.70 -13.43
C SER A 54 14.42 -1.71 -12.01
N LYS A 55 14.16 -0.66 -11.23
CA LYS A 55 14.60 -0.57 -9.83
C LYS A 55 13.39 -0.45 -8.91
N VAL A 56 13.46 -1.11 -7.76
CA VAL A 56 12.54 -0.86 -6.64
C VAL A 56 12.72 0.59 -6.21
N LYS A 57 11.62 1.34 -6.14
CA LYS A 57 11.61 2.73 -5.71
C LYS A 57 11.23 2.88 -4.24
N SER A 58 10.37 1.99 -3.76
CA SER A 58 9.95 1.94 -2.36
C SER A 58 9.60 0.51 -1.98
N ARG A 59 9.86 0.15 -0.71
CA ARG A 59 9.46 -1.11 -0.10
C ARG A 59 8.69 -0.79 1.17
N ILE A 60 7.47 -1.32 1.26
CA ILE A 60 6.66 -1.24 2.48
C ILE A 60 6.48 -2.66 3.04
N ILE A 61 6.76 -2.82 4.32
CA ILE A 61 6.60 -4.08 5.04
C ILE A 61 5.43 -3.92 6.00
N LEU A 62 4.45 -4.82 5.92
CA LEU A 62 3.22 -4.77 6.69
C LEU A 62 2.99 -6.10 7.40
N THR A 63 2.69 -6.05 8.70
CA THR A 63 2.13 -7.21 9.39
C THR A 63 0.84 -7.69 8.69
N PRO A 64 0.48 -8.98 8.74
CA PRO A 64 -0.70 -9.53 8.06
C PRO A 64 -2.01 -8.80 8.40
N GLN A 65 -2.17 -8.36 9.65
CA GLN A 65 -3.36 -7.61 10.07
C GLN A 65 -3.45 -6.25 9.39
N HIS A 66 -2.33 -5.55 9.24
CA HIS A 66 -2.29 -4.25 8.56
C HIS A 66 -2.44 -4.42 7.05
N ALA A 67 -1.86 -5.45 6.45
CA ALA A 67 -2.08 -5.77 5.04
C ALA A 67 -3.57 -6.01 4.74
N LYS A 68 -4.26 -6.78 5.59
CA LYS A 68 -5.72 -7.01 5.45
C LYS A 68 -6.54 -5.73 5.59
N ARG A 69 -6.20 -4.86 6.56
CA ARG A 69 -6.87 -3.56 6.72
C ARG A 69 -6.61 -2.63 5.53
N PHE A 70 -5.38 -2.61 5.03
CA PHE A 70 -4.98 -1.84 3.86
C PHE A 70 -5.75 -2.28 2.61
N LEU A 71 -5.79 -3.58 2.32
CA LEU A 71 -6.54 -4.12 1.17
C LEU A 71 -8.01 -3.69 1.19
N LYS A 72 -8.67 -3.82 2.35
CA LYS A 72 -10.07 -3.41 2.50
C LYS A 72 -10.26 -1.92 2.21
N ALA A 73 -9.45 -1.08 2.85
CA ALA A 73 -9.53 0.37 2.67
C ALA A 73 -9.22 0.79 1.22
N LEU A 74 -8.21 0.19 0.60
CA LEU A 74 -7.84 0.47 -0.79
C LEU A 74 -8.97 0.09 -1.75
N ASN A 75 -9.50 -1.13 -1.61
CA ASN A 75 -10.63 -1.61 -2.43
C ASN A 75 -11.87 -0.70 -2.29
N ASP A 76 -12.20 -0.27 -1.07
CA ASP A 76 -13.34 0.62 -0.85
C ASP A 76 -13.12 2.00 -1.52
N ASN A 77 -11.89 2.51 -1.54
CA ASN A 77 -11.56 3.77 -2.23
C ASN A 77 -11.56 3.62 -3.75
N VAL A 78 -11.03 2.52 -4.29
CA VAL A 78 -11.07 2.23 -5.74
C VAL A 78 -12.52 2.17 -6.21
N LYS A 79 -13.40 1.43 -5.52
CA LYS A 79 -14.82 1.36 -5.87
C LYS A 79 -15.50 2.72 -5.88
N ARG A 80 -15.18 3.59 -4.91
CA ARG A 80 -15.71 4.96 -4.86
C ARG A 80 -15.23 5.79 -6.05
N PHE A 81 -13.95 5.65 -6.42
CA PHE A 81 -13.40 6.30 -7.60
C PHE A 81 -14.09 5.82 -8.88
N GLU A 82 -14.25 4.51 -9.06
CA GLU A 82 -14.88 3.93 -10.25
C GLU A 82 -16.36 4.32 -10.38
N ASN A 83 -17.09 4.38 -9.27
CA ASN A 83 -18.47 4.88 -9.28
C ASN A 83 -18.59 6.33 -9.76
N ALA A 84 -17.54 7.15 -9.56
CA ALA A 84 -17.52 8.56 -9.94
C ALA A 84 -16.91 8.80 -11.34
N HIS A 85 -15.97 7.96 -11.78
CA HIS A 85 -15.14 8.20 -12.97
C HIS A 85 -15.25 7.11 -14.04
N GLY A 86 -16.00 6.05 -13.77
CA GLY A 86 -16.07 4.85 -14.60
C GLY A 86 -15.06 3.78 -14.17
N GLU A 87 -15.32 2.55 -14.59
CA GLU A 87 -14.51 1.36 -14.28
C GLU A 87 -13.07 1.52 -14.78
N ILE A 88 -12.11 1.12 -13.94
CA ILE A 88 -10.71 1.03 -14.33
C ILE A 88 -10.59 -0.17 -15.26
N LYS A 89 -10.16 0.08 -16.50
CA LYS A 89 -10.00 -0.99 -17.48
C LYS A 89 -8.79 -1.85 -17.12
N ASP A 90 -9.04 -3.15 -16.98
CA ASP A 90 -7.98 -4.15 -16.92
C ASP A 90 -7.34 -4.27 -18.31
N TYR A 91 -6.09 -3.83 -18.40
CA TYR A 91 -5.24 -4.18 -19.53
C TYR A 91 -4.46 -5.43 -19.12
N GLU A 92 -4.63 -6.54 -19.83
CA GLU A 92 -3.76 -7.71 -19.65
C GLU A 92 -2.31 -7.26 -19.87
N GLN A 93 -1.54 -7.14 -18.79
CA GLN A 93 -0.11 -6.93 -18.91
C GLN A 93 0.52 -8.24 -19.35
N PRO A 94 1.25 -8.29 -20.49
CA PRO A 94 1.94 -9.50 -20.89
C PRO A 94 2.86 -9.94 -19.75
N PRO A 95 2.94 -11.26 -19.45
CA PRO A 95 3.71 -11.76 -18.32
C PRO A 95 5.18 -11.33 -18.48
N ILE A 96 5.63 -10.42 -17.62
CA ILE A 96 7.01 -9.97 -17.59
C ILE A 96 7.80 -11.08 -16.89
N PRO A 97 8.79 -11.72 -17.54
CA PRO A 97 9.65 -12.69 -16.88
C PRO A 97 10.51 -11.95 -15.85
N LEU A 98 10.09 -12.00 -14.59
CA LEU A 98 10.79 -11.36 -13.49
C LEU A 98 11.59 -12.42 -12.72
N ASN A 99 12.92 -12.29 -12.71
CA ASN A 99 13.80 -13.13 -11.93
C ASN A 99 14.12 -12.44 -10.59
N PHE A 100 13.36 -12.78 -9.56
CA PHE A 100 13.67 -12.38 -8.19
C PHE A 100 14.45 -13.53 -7.57
N GLY A 101 15.48 -13.23 -6.77
CA GLY A 101 16.20 -14.25 -5.99
C GLY A 101 15.27 -15.07 -5.08
N PRO A 102 15.81 -15.93 -4.20
CA PRO A 102 15.00 -16.89 -3.45
C PRO A 102 13.79 -16.23 -2.78
N THR A 103 12.59 -16.61 -3.22
CA THR A 103 11.33 -16.24 -2.59
C THR A 103 11.24 -16.95 -1.24
N GLY A 104 10.95 -16.20 -0.18
CA GLY A 104 10.58 -16.81 1.10
C GLY A 104 9.39 -17.73 0.90
N GLU A 105 9.38 -18.87 1.61
CA GLU A 105 8.39 -19.93 1.47
C GLU A 105 6.96 -19.37 1.61
N ALA A 106 6.10 -19.76 0.65
CA ALA A 106 4.69 -19.38 0.54
C ALA A 106 3.80 -20.13 1.55
#